data_AF-A0A3B9SV34-F1
#
_entry.id   AF-A0A3B9SV34-F1
#
_cell.length_a   1.000
_cell.length_b   1.000
_cell.length_c   1.000
_cell.angle_alpha   90.00
_cell.angle_beta   90.00
_cell.angle_gamma   90.00
#
_symmetry.space_group_name_H-M   'P 1'
#
loop_
_entity.id
_entity.type
_entity.pdbx_description
1 polymer ?
#
loop_
_entity_poly.entity_id
_entity_poly.type
_entity_poly.pdbx_seq_one_letter_code
_entity_poly.pdbx_strand_id
1 'polypeptide(L)'
;MPPPEFEPNGLKATIEQINSLPLEHVFFTHYGRASNLALIMSRNLQLAEKFLALGQKVFQKGGTAEHIKEIITTYVKDELAQYGINNYQLPVFQQVFFDLDFNAQGIYHYLAKIKNKK
;
A
#
# COMPACT_ATOMS: atom_id res chain seq x y z
N MET A 1 2.68 4.17 -18.69
CA MET A 1 2.62 2.80 -18.14
C MET A 1 1.18 2.52 -17.77
N PRO A 2 0.62 1.33 -18.01
CA PRO A 2 -0.71 1.01 -17.49
C PRO A 2 -0.72 1.13 -15.95
N PRO A 3 -1.86 1.47 -15.33
CA PRO A 3 -1.96 1.52 -13.89
C PRO A 3 -1.60 0.15 -13.29
N PRO A 4 -0.95 0.10 -12.12
CA PRO A 4 -0.61 -1.17 -11.48
C PRO A 4 -1.85 -2.01 -11.21
N GLU A 5 -1.74 -3.31 -11.39
CA GLU A 5 -2.79 -4.24 -10.99
C GLU A 5 -2.87 -4.29 -9.46
N PHE A 6 -3.84 -3.56 -8.92
CA PHE A 6 -4.16 -3.59 -7.50
C PHE A 6 -5.27 -4.60 -7.23
N GLU A 7 -4.92 -5.73 -6.60
CA GLU A 7 -5.82 -6.85 -6.33
C GLU A 7 -5.86 -7.14 -4.80
N PRO A 8 -6.62 -6.35 -4.01
CA PRO A 8 -6.58 -6.43 -2.55
C PRO A 8 -7.06 -7.78 -2.00
N ASN A 9 -8.00 -8.43 -2.68
CA ASN A 9 -8.46 -9.77 -2.31
C ASN A 9 -7.39 -10.84 -2.59
N GLY A 10 -6.66 -10.69 -3.69
CA GLY A 10 -5.53 -11.57 -4.03
C GLY A 10 -4.39 -11.45 -3.02
N LEU A 11 -4.08 -10.21 -2.58
CA LEU A 11 -3.12 -9.96 -1.52
C LEU A 11 -3.54 -10.64 -0.21
N LYS A 12 -4.81 -10.49 0.20
CA LYS A 12 -5.34 -11.11 1.43
C LYS A 12 -5.20 -12.62 1.40
N ALA A 13 -5.66 -13.27 0.32
CA ALA A 13 -5.56 -14.71 0.16
C ALA A 13 -4.10 -15.19 0.17
N THR A 14 -3.19 -14.43 -0.46
CA THR A 14 -1.74 -14.72 -0.45
C THR A 14 -1.17 -14.65 0.97
N ILE A 15 -1.53 -13.64 1.75
CA ILE A 15 -1.06 -13.47 3.14
C ILE A 15 -1.61 -14.59 4.03
N GLU A 16 -2.88 -14.96 3.88
CA GLU A 16 -3.47 -16.09 4.59
C GLU A 16 -2.72 -17.40 4.29
N GLN A 17 -2.37 -17.64 3.03
CA GLN A 17 -1.57 -18.80 2.64
C GLN A 17 -0.16 -18.75 3.25
N ILE A 18 0.54 -17.61 3.18
CA ILE A 18 1.87 -17.45 3.78
C ILE A 18 1.84 -17.74 5.29
N ASN A 19 0.83 -17.21 6.00
CA ASN A 19 0.68 -17.42 7.44
C ASN A 19 0.33 -18.87 7.83
N SER A 20 -0.21 -19.66 6.90
CA SER A 20 -0.49 -21.09 7.12
C SER A 20 0.74 -21.99 7.02
N LEU A 21 1.85 -21.47 6.48
CA LEU A 21 3.09 -22.22 6.29
C LEU A 21 4.04 -22.01 7.47
N PRO A 22 4.82 -23.03 7.88
CA PRO A 22 5.82 -22.91 8.95
C PRO A 22 7.10 -22.23 8.42
N LEU A 23 6.98 -20.98 7.96
CA LEU A 23 8.08 -20.22 7.39
C LEU A 23 8.80 -19.42 8.47
N GLU A 24 10.12 -19.59 8.58
CA GLU A 24 10.95 -18.78 9.46
C GLU A 24 11.41 -17.47 8.77
N HIS A 25 11.60 -17.53 7.45
CA HIS A 25 12.21 -16.47 6.66
C HIS A 25 11.56 -16.29 5.28
N VAL A 26 11.56 -15.05 4.80
CA VAL A 26 11.25 -14.66 3.42
C VAL A 26 12.35 -13.73 2.94
N PHE A 27 12.71 -13.84 1.67
CA PHE A 27 13.70 -13.00 1.03
C PHE A 27 12.99 -12.06 0.04
N PHE A 28 12.96 -10.77 0.37
CA PHE A 28 12.40 -9.74 -0.48
C PHE A 28 13.45 -9.25 -1.48
N THR A 29 13.04 -9.02 -2.73
CA THR A 29 13.93 -8.54 -3.80
C THR A 29 14.68 -7.25 -3.44
N HIS A 30 14.06 -6.36 -2.67
CA HIS A 30 14.63 -5.03 -2.34
C HIS A 30 15.08 -4.87 -0.88
N TYR A 31 14.72 -5.79 0.02
CA TYR A 31 14.98 -5.66 1.46
C TYR A 31 15.71 -6.87 2.07
N GLY A 32 16.04 -7.87 1.24
CA GLY A 32 16.78 -9.05 1.69
C GLY A 32 15.96 -9.94 2.62
N ARG A 33 16.64 -10.61 3.55
CA ARG A 33 16.04 -11.58 4.47
C ARG A 33 15.22 -10.87 5.55
N ALA A 34 13.98 -11.31 5.71
CA ALA A 34 13.13 -10.96 6.82
C ALA A 34 12.89 -12.15 7.75
N SER A 35 12.61 -11.85 9.01
CA SER A 35 12.08 -12.78 10.01
C SER A 35 10.79 -12.18 10.58
N ASN A 36 10.05 -12.95 11.39
CA ASN A 36 8.77 -12.50 11.96
C ASN A 36 7.72 -12.18 10.89
N LEU A 37 7.50 -13.14 10.00
CA LEU A 37 6.64 -12.99 8.82
C LEU A 37 5.21 -12.64 9.17
N ALA A 38 4.65 -13.22 10.24
CA ALA A 38 3.30 -12.92 10.68
C ALA A 38 3.10 -11.42 10.93
N LEU A 39 4.06 -10.76 11.58
CA LEU A 39 4.00 -9.32 11.83
C LEU A 39 4.09 -8.52 10.52
N ILE A 40 5.05 -8.85 9.65
CA ILE A 40 5.27 -8.14 8.38
C ILE A 40 4.06 -8.29 7.46
N MET A 41 3.54 -9.51 7.31
CA MET A 41 2.39 -9.77 6.46
C MET A 41 1.12 -9.13 7.02
N SER A 42 0.89 -9.22 8.33
CA SER A 42 -0.21 -8.50 8.98
C SER A 42 -0.11 -6.99 8.74
N ARG A 43 1.10 -6.43 8.81
CA ARG A 43 1.30 -5.00 8.57
C ARG A 43 1.01 -4.61 7.12
N ASN A 44 1.47 -5.40 6.16
CA ASN A 44 1.21 -5.18 4.74
C ASN A 44 -0.30 -5.24 4.42
N LEU A 45 -1.03 -6.20 5.01
CA LEU A 45 -2.47 -6.29 4.86
C LEU A 45 -3.17 -5.05 5.42
N GLN A 46 -2.83 -4.66 6.65
CA GLN A 46 -3.39 -3.47 7.31
C GLN A 46 -3.15 -2.20 6.47
N LEU A 47 -1.96 -2.02 5.91
CA LEU A 47 -1.64 -0.89 5.05
C LEU A 47 -2.46 -0.91 3.76
N ALA A 48 -2.56 -2.06 3.09
CA ALA A 48 -3.36 -2.19 1.87
C ALA A 48 -4.85 -1.88 2.12
N GLU A 49 -5.42 -2.41 3.20
CA GLU A 49 -6.80 -2.13 3.62
C GLU A 49 -6.98 -0.64 3.96
N LYS A 50 -6.03 -0.05 4.69
CA LYS A 50 -6.07 1.36 5.07
C LYS A 50 -6.02 2.27 3.85
N PHE A 51 -5.09 2.02 2.92
CA PHE A 51 -4.94 2.81 1.70
C PHE A 51 -6.17 2.68 0.81
N LEU A 52 -6.73 1.47 0.66
CA LEU A 52 -7.98 1.26 -0.05
C LEU A 52 -9.13 2.05 0.59
N ALA A 53 -9.27 2.02 1.92
CA ALA A 53 -10.31 2.76 2.62
C ALA A 53 -10.16 4.29 2.46
N LEU A 54 -8.93 4.82 2.48
CA LEU A 54 -8.66 6.23 2.19
C LEU A 54 -9.01 6.57 0.73
N GLY A 55 -8.61 5.72 -0.21
CA GLY A 55 -8.91 5.86 -1.62
C GLY A 55 -10.41 5.85 -1.91
N GLN A 56 -11.17 4.96 -1.26
CA GLN A 56 -12.63 4.91 -1.35
C GLN A 56 -13.29 6.23 -0.93
N LYS A 57 -12.85 6.83 0.18
CA LYS A 57 -13.38 8.12 0.67
C LYS A 57 -13.15 9.23 -0.35
N VAL A 58 -11.98 9.29 -0.97
CA VAL A 58 -11.64 10.28 -2.00
C VAL A 58 -12.45 10.03 -3.26
N PHE A 59 -12.49 8.79 -3.73
CA PHE A 59 -13.19 8.40 -4.95
C PHE A 59 -14.71 8.65 -4.89
N GLN A 60 -15.34 8.36 -3.74
CA GLN A 60 -16.77 8.63 -3.52
C GLN A 60 -17.12 10.11 -3.61
N LYS A 61 -16.16 11.00 -3.32
CA LYS A 61 -16.32 12.46 -3.45
C LYS A 61 -15.99 12.98 -4.85
N GLY A 62 -15.74 12.09 -5.82
CA GLY A 62 -15.34 12.46 -7.18
C GLY A 62 -13.87 12.85 -7.31
N GLY A 63 -13.02 12.52 -6.32
CA GLY A 63 -11.59 12.77 -6.39
C GLY A 63 -10.87 11.93 -7.44
N THR A 64 -9.59 12.24 -7.67
CA THR A 64 -8.71 11.60 -8.66
C THR A 64 -7.63 10.75 -7.99
N ALA A 65 -6.82 10.02 -8.77
CA ALA A 65 -5.65 9.32 -8.27
C ALA A 65 -4.67 10.25 -7.53
N GLU A 66 -4.46 11.49 -7.99
CA GLU A 66 -3.59 12.46 -7.31
C GLU A 66 -4.12 12.80 -5.91
N HIS A 67 -5.43 13.01 -5.76
CA HIS A 67 -6.04 13.24 -4.44
C HIS A 67 -5.90 12.01 -3.52
N ILE A 68 -5.90 10.79 -4.08
CA ILE A 68 -5.65 9.55 -3.31
C ILE A 68 -4.18 9.52 -2.85
N LYS A 69 -3.25 9.85 -3.74
CA LYS A 69 -1.81 9.93 -3.42
C LYS A 69 -1.54 10.94 -2.31
N GLU A 70 -2.16 12.11 -2.35
CA GLU A 70 -2.02 13.12 -1.30
C GLU A 70 -2.43 12.56 0.07
N ILE A 71 -3.62 11.96 0.18
CA ILE A 71 -4.12 11.47 1.48
C ILE A 71 -3.32 10.28 2.02
N ILE A 72 -2.86 9.35 1.17
CA ILE A 72 -2.00 8.25 1.64
C ILE A 72 -0.60 8.74 1.99
N THR A 73 -0.07 9.76 1.28
CA THR A 73 1.22 10.37 1.58
C THR A 73 1.19 11.06 2.93
N THR A 74 0.13 11.82 3.22
CA THR A 74 -0.06 12.42 4.54
C THR A 74 -0.12 11.34 5.62
N TYR A 75 -0.90 10.28 5.42
CA TYR A 75 -0.98 9.18 6.38
C TYR A 75 0.40 8.54 6.66
N VAL A 76 1.20 8.29 5.61
CA VAL A 76 2.55 7.72 5.78
C VAL A 76 3.48 8.67 6.51
N LYS A 77 3.45 9.98 6.18
CA LYS A 77 4.26 10.99 6.88
C LYS A 77 3.87 11.10 8.36
N ASP A 78 2.57 11.11 8.66
CA ASP A 78 2.07 11.16 10.03
C ASP A 78 2.51 9.94 10.85
N GLU A 79 2.54 8.76 10.23
CA GLU A 79 3.05 7.55 10.87
C GLU A 79 4.57 7.60 11.08
N LEU A 80 5.34 7.99 10.07
CA LEU A 80 6.80 8.13 10.17
C LEU A 80 7.22 9.15 11.24
N ALA A 81 6.46 10.24 11.39
CA ALA A 81 6.70 11.24 12.42
C ALA A 81 6.61 10.66 13.84
N GLN A 82 5.77 9.63 14.07
CA GLN A 82 5.69 8.93 15.36
C GLN A 82 6.98 8.19 15.72
N TYR A 83 7.80 7.87 14.72
CA TYR A 83 9.12 7.27 14.88
C TYR A 83 10.26 8.30 14.82
N GLY A 84 9.95 9.60 14.83
CA GLY A 84 10.93 10.68 14.73
C GLY A 84 11.48 10.90 13.32
N ILE A 85 10.90 10.28 12.30
CA ILE A 85 11.36 10.37 10.91
C ILE A 85 10.63 11.52 10.21
N ASN A 86 11.30 12.66 10.12
CA ASN A 86 10.72 13.90 9.55
C ASN A 86 11.51 14.49 8.37
N ASN A 87 12.72 13.98 8.09
CA ASN A 87 13.55 14.46 6.99
C ASN A 87 13.23 13.72 5.69
N TYR A 88 12.20 14.18 4.99
CA TYR A 88 11.75 13.59 3.73
C TYR A 88 12.63 13.93 2.51
N GLN A 89 13.76 14.63 2.70
CA GLN A 89 14.71 14.95 1.64
C GLN A 89 15.74 13.83 1.41
N LEU A 90 15.76 12.81 2.28
CA LEU A 90 16.65 11.66 2.12
C LEU A 90 16.31 10.90 0.82
N PRO A 91 17.30 10.40 0.06
CA PRO A 91 17.07 9.73 -1.23
C PRO A 91 16.06 8.58 -1.18
N VAL A 92 15.99 7.83 -0.08
CA VAL A 92 15.03 6.74 0.10
C VAL A 92 13.57 7.19 -0.08
N PHE A 93 13.25 8.43 0.27
CA PHE A 93 11.90 8.96 0.14
C PHE A 93 11.49 9.23 -1.31
N GLN A 94 12.43 9.40 -2.23
CA GLN A 94 12.10 9.50 -3.66
C GLN A 94 11.43 8.21 -4.13
N GLN A 95 11.99 7.06 -3.75
CA GLN A 95 11.40 5.77 -4.08
C GLN A 95 10.08 5.54 -3.34
N VAL A 96 10.01 5.87 -2.04
CA VAL A 96 8.76 5.75 -1.27
C VAL A 96 7.64 6.57 -1.91
N PHE A 97 7.87 7.83 -2.28
CA PHE A 97 6.84 8.67 -2.88
C PHE A 97 6.45 8.24 -4.30
N PHE A 98 7.40 7.68 -5.06
CA PHE A 98 7.11 7.02 -6.32
C PHE A 98 6.19 5.80 -6.13
N ASP A 99 6.49 4.95 -5.15
CA ASP A 99 5.66 3.78 -4.83
C ASP A 99 4.26 4.21 -4.37
N LEU A 100 4.13 5.28 -3.59
CA LEU A 100 2.83 5.81 -3.17
C LEU A 100 1.99 6.33 -4.35
N ASP A 101 2.62 7.00 -5.33
CA ASP A 101 1.94 7.39 -6.57
C ASP A 101 1.38 6.17 -7.32
N PHE A 102 2.20 5.12 -7.46
CA PHE A 102 1.79 3.86 -8.08
C PHE A 102 0.64 3.18 -7.32
N ASN A 103 0.69 3.14 -6.00
CA ASN A 103 -0.39 2.63 -5.17
C ASN A 103 -1.69 3.41 -5.40
N ALA A 104 -1.63 4.75 -5.43
CA ALA A 104 -2.81 5.59 -5.65
C ALA A 104 -3.45 5.36 -7.03
N GLN A 105 -2.64 5.23 -8.08
CA GLN A 105 -3.10 4.92 -9.43
C GLN A 105 -3.79 3.54 -9.49
N GLY A 106 -3.17 2.52 -8.89
CA GLY A 106 -3.73 1.17 -8.82
C GLY A 106 -5.08 1.14 -8.07
N ILE A 107 -5.15 1.78 -6.90
CA ILE A 107 -6.38 1.91 -6.11
C ILE A 107 -7.47 2.63 -6.92
N TYR A 108 -7.16 3.76 -7.55
CA TYR A 108 -8.13 4.51 -8.35
C TYR A 108 -8.69 3.64 -9.48
N HIS A 109 -7.81 2.96 -10.22
CA HIS A 109 -8.20 2.09 -11.32
C HIS A 109 -9.08 0.91 -10.84
N TYR A 110 -8.71 0.27 -9.73
CA TYR A 110 -9.51 -0.78 -9.09
C TYR A 110 -10.92 -0.26 -8.73
N LEU A 111 -11.01 0.91 -8.10
CA LEU A 111 -12.29 1.53 -7.70
C LEU A 111 -13.16 1.91 -8.91
N ALA A 112 -12.56 2.41 -9.98
CA ALA A 112 -13.28 2.70 -11.23
C ALA A 112 -13.84 1.43 -11.87
N LYS A 113 -13.04 0.36 -11.92
CA LYS A 113 -13.44 -0.95 -12.46
C LYS A 113 -14.62 -1.55 -11.70
N ILE A 114 -14.62 -1.49 -10.36
CA ILE A 114 -15.76 -2.01 -9.56
C ILE A 114 -17.01 -1.13 -9.69
N LYS A 115 -16.88 0.19 -9.88
CA LYS A 115 -18.02 1.09 -10.10
C LYS A 115 -18.71 0.79 -11.43
N ASN A 116 -17.93 0.54 -12.48
CA ASN A 116 -18.45 0.25 -13.83
C ASN A 116 -19.05 -1.16 -13.98
N LYS A 117 -18.84 -2.04 -12.99
CA LYS A 117 -19.47 -3.38 -12.93
C LYS A 117 -20.80 -3.39 -12.17
N LYS A 118 -21.18 -2.26 -11.55
CA LYS A 118 -22.49 -2.05 -10.92
C LYS A 118 -23.41 -1.32 -11.88
#